data_AF-A0A929NQ29-F1
#
_entry.id   AF-A0A929NQ29-F1
#
_cell.length_a   1.000
_cell.length_b   1.000
_cell.length_c   1.000
_cell.angle_alpha   90.00
_cell.angle_beta   90.00
_cell.angle_gamma   90.00
#
_symmetry.space_group_name_H-M   'P 1'
#
loop_
_entity.id
_entity.type
_entity.pdbx_description
1 polymer ?
#
loop_
_entity_poly.entity_id
_entity_poly.type
_entity_poly.pdbx_seq_one_letter_code
_entity_poly.pdbx_strand_id
1 'polypeptide(L)'
;MTEETHRYYVRSPDGRLITGYDRPEAAKAVALEYGEGAVVVDTLARAYYPVAEEVIGGELLHAGVAGWNAGKSNPSRDLIEAIRKGHAAVVHAFLKKGSDPDSRDANGGTALHWAASRGNAGIARMLLDAGADPAATDEEGNTPLDVAEKKGKAKLVDIFSEV
;
A
#
# COMPACT_ATOMS: atom_id res chain seq x y z
N MET A 1 30.91 -18.03 16.95
CA MET A 1 30.25 -17.34 15.82
C MET A 1 28.97 -18.10 15.57
N THR A 2 27.84 -17.60 16.05
CA THR A 2 26.55 -18.27 15.87
C THR A 2 26.04 -17.90 14.48
N GLU A 3 25.96 -18.87 13.57
CA GLU A 3 25.25 -18.70 12.31
C GLU A 3 23.78 -18.38 12.65
N GLU A 4 23.38 -17.12 12.51
CA GLU A 4 21.98 -16.74 12.54
C GLU A 4 21.28 -17.42 11.36
N THR A 5 20.65 -18.56 11.63
CA THR A 5 19.91 -19.33 10.62
C THR A 5 18.75 -18.47 10.13
N HIS A 6 18.88 -17.99 8.89
CA HIS A 6 17.86 -17.21 8.20
C HIS A 6 16.58 -18.05 8.06
N ARG A 7 15.51 -17.68 8.78
CA ARG A 7 14.21 -18.37 8.69
C ARG A 7 13.08 -17.42 8.28
N TYR A 8 12.15 -17.97 7.52
CA TYR A 8 10.96 -17.29 7.00
C TYR A 8 9.72 -17.91 7.60
N TYR A 9 8.84 -17.12 8.20
CA TYR A 9 7.64 -17.62 8.87
C TYR A 9 6.39 -17.22 8.11
N VAL A 10 5.47 -18.15 7.92
CA VAL A 10 4.15 -17.84 7.38
C VAL A 10 3.19 -17.58 8.54
N ARG A 11 2.51 -16.44 8.49
CA ARG A 11 1.40 -16.07 9.35
C ARG A 11 0.13 -16.16 8.54
N SER A 12 -0.84 -16.88 9.06
CA SER A 12 -2.19 -17.00 8.49
C SER A 12 -2.96 -15.67 8.54
N PRO A 13 -4.02 -15.51 7.73
CA PRO A 13 -4.90 -14.33 7.79
C PRO A 13 -5.52 -14.08 9.17
N ASP A 14 -5.78 -15.13 9.95
CA ASP A 14 -6.27 -15.05 11.34
C ASP A 14 -5.18 -14.70 12.36
N GLY A 15 -3.96 -14.48 11.89
CA GLY A 15 -2.85 -13.97 12.67
C GLY A 15 -2.04 -15.03 13.41
N ARG A 16 -2.34 -16.32 13.22
CA ARG A 16 -1.56 -17.43 13.78
C ARG A 16 -0.27 -17.63 12.99
N LEU A 17 0.85 -17.71 13.72
CA LEU A 17 2.14 -18.12 13.16
C LEU A 17 2.08 -19.63 12.88
N ILE A 18 2.34 -20.03 11.65
CA ILE A 18 2.11 -21.40 11.21
C ILE A 18 3.40 -22.22 11.29
N THR A 19 4.46 -21.79 10.60
CA THR A 19 5.72 -22.54 10.55
C THR A 19 6.86 -21.69 9.98
N GLY A 20 8.09 -22.06 10.34
CA GLY A 20 9.33 -21.44 9.88
C GLY A 20 10.02 -22.30 8.83
N TYR A 21 10.44 -21.68 7.73
CA TYR A 21 11.11 -22.28 6.59
C TYR A 21 12.53 -21.74 6.46
N ASP A 22 13.47 -22.58 6.05
CA ASP A 22 14.87 -22.16 5.81
C ASP A 22 15.05 -21.50 4.43
N ARG A 23 14.02 -21.55 3.57
CA ARG A 23 14.00 -20.93 2.24
C ARG A 23 12.78 -20.04 2.05
N PRO A 24 12.93 -18.86 1.44
CA PRO A 24 11.83 -17.95 1.22
C PRO A 24 10.77 -18.57 0.30
N GLU A 25 11.17 -19.25 -0.78
CA GLU A 25 10.25 -19.77 -1.81
C GLU A 25 9.22 -20.74 -1.25
N ALA A 26 9.63 -21.57 -0.28
CA ALA A 26 8.74 -22.49 0.40
C ALA A 26 7.71 -21.74 1.28
N ALA A 27 8.14 -20.68 1.97
CA ALA A 27 7.24 -19.83 2.73
C ALA A 27 6.25 -19.07 1.83
N LYS A 28 6.71 -18.60 0.66
CA LYS A 28 5.86 -17.92 -0.34
C LYS A 28 4.78 -18.85 -0.88
N ALA A 29 5.15 -20.05 -1.30
CA ALA A 29 4.21 -21.03 -1.85
C ALA A 29 3.09 -21.36 -0.86
N VAL A 30 3.46 -21.54 0.41
CA VAL A 30 2.51 -21.85 1.47
C VAL A 30 1.61 -20.66 1.78
N ALA A 31 2.14 -19.45 1.84
CA ALA A 31 1.34 -18.25 2.03
C ALA A 31 0.30 -18.07 0.89
N LEU A 32 0.63 -18.43 -0.36
CA LEU A 32 -0.32 -18.45 -1.47
C LEU A 32 -1.44 -19.49 -1.30
N GLU A 33 -1.15 -20.65 -0.71
CA GLU A 33 -2.17 -21.68 -0.40
C GLU A 33 -3.18 -21.21 0.65
N TYR A 34 -2.77 -20.37 1.61
CA TYR A 34 -3.67 -19.82 2.64
C TYR A 34 -4.60 -18.71 2.13
N GLY A 35 -4.35 -18.17 0.94
CA GLY A 35 -5.16 -17.11 0.34
C GLY A 35 -4.88 -15.72 0.93
N GLU A 36 -5.76 -14.77 0.61
CA GLU A 36 -5.55 -13.36 0.95
C GLU A 36 -5.35 -13.12 2.45
N GLY A 37 -4.35 -12.29 2.79
CA GLY A 37 -4.03 -11.92 4.17
C GLY A 37 -2.97 -12.80 4.85
N ALA A 38 -2.47 -13.84 4.18
CA ALA A 38 -1.31 -14.58 4.67
C ALA A 38 -0.02 -13.74 4.50
N VAL A 39 0.86 -13.77 5.50
CA VAL A 39 2.08 -12.94 5.55
C VAL A 39 3.32 -13.80 5.75
N VAL A 40 4.32 -13.66 4.89
CA VAL A 40 5.67 -14.21 5.08
C VAL A 40 6.52 -13.20 5.83
N VAL A 41 7.20 -13.62 6.91
CA VAL A 41 8.02 -12.74 7.77
C VAL A 41 9.43 -13.30 7.88
N ASP A 42 10.43 -12.48 7.60
CA ASP A 42 11.85 -12.81 7.78
C ASP A 42 12.32 -12.60 9.24
N THR A 43 13.02 -13.57 9.82
CA THR A 43 13.57 -13.48 11.18
C THR A 43 14.90 -12.74 11.34
N LEU A 44 15.72 -12.58 10.30
CA LEU A 44 16.92 -11.71 10.39
C LEU A 44 16.53 -10.25 10.62
N ALA A 45 15.32 -9.91 10.21
CA ALA A 45 14.79 -8.58 10.20
C ALA A 45 14.19 -8.14 11.55
N ARG A 46 14.18 -9.04 12.57
CA ARG A 46 13.76 -8.77 13.96
C ARG A 46 14.55 -7.65 14.65
N ALA A 47 15.76 -7.34 14.17
CA ALA A 47 16.62 -6.35 14.79
C ALA A 47 16.56 -4.96 14.14
N TYR A 48 16.05 -4.82 12.91
CA TYR A 48 16.10 -3.51 12.22
C TYR A 48 14.85 -3.14 11.41
N TYR A 49 14.27 -4.02 10.58
CA TYR A 49 13.02 -3.74 9.85
C TYR A 49 12.45 -5.05 9.26
N PRO A 50 11.37 -5.67 9.80
CA PRO A 50 10.83 -6.91 9.26
C PRO A 50 10.33 -6.72 7.82
N VAL A 51 11.07 -7.24 6.85
CA VAL A 51 10.56 -7.43 5.48
C VAL A 51 9.47 -8.49 5.56
N ALA A 52 8.22 -8.06 5.40
CA ALA A 52 7.09 -8.94 5.31
C ALA A 52 6.63 -9.03 3.85
N GLU A 53 6.01 -10.13 3.44
CA GLU A 53 5.36 -10.24 2.13
C GLU A 53 3.94 -10.75 2.34
N GLU A 54 2.92 -9.97 1.99
CA GLU A 54 1.51 -10.36 2.17
C GLU A 54 0.92 -10.83 0.84
N VAL A 55 0.05 -11.84 0.92
CA VAL A 55 -0.72 -12.32 -0.22
C VAL A 55 -1.92 -11.41 -0.44
N ILE A 56 -1.92 -10.73 -1.59
CA ILE A 56 -2.98 -9.82 -2.01
C ILE A 56 -3.34 -10.18 -3.45
N GLY A 57 -4.61 -10.45 -3.73
CA GLY A 57 -5.07 -10.81 -5.08
C GLY A 57 -4.46 -12.10 -5.65
N GLY A 58 -3.96 -12.99 -4.80
CA GLY A 58 -3.30 -14.24 -5.22
C GLY A 58 -1.82 -14.10 -5.59
N GLU A 59 -1.21 -12.94 -5.34
CA GLU A 59 0.23 -12.72 -5.53
C GLU A 59 0.91 -12.29 -4.23
N LEU A 60 2.16 -12.71 -4.06
CA LEU A 60 2.98 -12.32 -2.92
C LEU A 60 3.65 -10.99 -3.24
N LEU A 61 3.15 -9.91 -2.63
CA LEU A 61 3.71 -8.58 -2.83
C LEU A 61 4.65 -8.24 -1.68
N HIS A 62 5.81 -7.68 -2.01
CA HIS A 62 6.78 -7.21 -1.03
C HIS A 62 6.13 -6.15 -0.16
N ALA A 63 5.69 -6.56 1.03
CA ALA A 63 5.32 -5.66 2.11
C ALA A 63 6.61 -5.15 2.76
N GLY A 64 7.43 -4.47 1.95
CA GLY A 64 8.44 -3.51 2.39
C GLY A 64 7.78 -2.24 2.96
N VAL A 65 6.72 -2.45 3.74
CA VAL A 65 6.19 -1.53 4.72
C VAL A 65 6.02 -2.38 5.98
N ALA A 66 7.15 -2.65 6.62
CA ALA A 66 7.21 -3.04 8.02
C ALA A 66 6.45 -1.98 8.81
N GLY A 67 5.17 -2.23 9.04
CA GLY A 67 4.27 -1.18 9.45
C GLY A 67 2.91 -1.63 9.92
N TRP A 68 2.44 -2.88 9.77
CA TRP A 68 1.26 -3.32 10.53
C TRP A 68 1.62 -3.56 12.01
N ASN A 69 1.89 -2.47 12.71
CA ASN A 69 1.81 -2.37 14.15
C ASN A 69 0.39 -1.85 14.41
N ALA A 70 -0.47 -2.69 15.00
CA ALA A 70 -1.88 -2.40 15.29
C ALA A 70 -2.06 -1.26 16.34
N GLY A 71 -1.28 -0.18 16.21
CA GLY A 71 -1.22 0.96 17.13
C GLY A 71 -0.15 2.02 16.80
N LYS A 72 0.59 1.98 15.67
CA LYS A 72 1.60 3.03 15.34
C LYS A 72 1.79 3.44 13.88
N SER A 73 1.27 2.70 12.89
CA SER A 73 1.29 3.15 11.49
C SER A 73 -0.01 3.85 11.14
N ASN A 74 0.10 4.96 10.43
CA ASN A 74 -1.07 5.64 9.91
C ASN A 74 -1.47 4.90 8.62
N PRO A 75 -2.59 4.14 8.55
CA PRO A 75 -3.00 3.41 7.34
C PRO A 75 -3.08 4.30 6.10
N SER A 76 -3.28 5.59 6.33
CA SER A 76 -3.13 6.72 5.41
C SER A 76 -1.80 6.78 4.67
N ARG A 77 -0.68 6.55 5.37
CA ARG A 77 0.68 6.67 4.81
C ARG A 77 1.01 5.49 3.90
N ASP A 78 0.46 4.32 4.21
CA ASP A 78 0.68 3.08 3.45
C ASP A 78 -0.10 3.09 2.13
N LEU A 79 -1.30 3.68 2.14
CA LEU A 79 -2.07 3.96 0.92
C LEU A 79 -1.31 4.89 -0.03
N ILE A 80 -0.79 6.02 0.48
CA ILE A 80 -0.03 6.98 -0.33
C ILE A 80 1.23 6.34 -0.93
N GLU A 81 1.96 5.51 -0.18
CA GLU A 81 3.13 4.84 -0.73
C GLU A 81 2.77 3.82 -1.82
N ALA A 82 1.64 3.11 -1.70
CA ALA A 82 1.15 2.22 -2.75
C ALA A 82 0.80 2.99 -4.04
N ILE A 83 0.17 4.16 -3.91
CA ILE A 83 -0.12 5.07 -5.03
C ILE A 83 1.19 5.57 -5.64
N ARG A 84 2.17 5.91 -4.79
CA ARG A 84 3.50 6.34 -5.21
C ARG A 84 4.26 5.23 -5.93
N LYS A 85 3.97 3.97 -5.71
CA LYS A 85 4.54 2.87 -6.51
C LYS A 85 3.70 2.53 -7.74
N GLY A 86 2.47 3.03 -7.84
CA GLY A 86 1.53 2.73 -8.92
C GLY A 86 0.87 1.35 -8.79
N HIS A 87 0.87 0.78 -7.58
CA HIS A 87 0.35 -0.56 -7.33
C HIS A 87 -1.18 -0.53 -7.16
N ALA A 88 -1.91 -0.44 -8.26
CA ALA A 88 -3.36 -0.29 -8.27
C ALA A 88 -4.12 -1.39 -7.48
N ALA A 89 -3.67 -2.65 -7.56
CA ALA A 89 -4.27 -3.75 -6.79
C ALA A 89 -4.15 -3.56 -5.27
N VAL A 90 -3.00 -3.04 -4.82
CA VAL A 90 -2.74 -2.75 -3.40
C VAL A 90 -3.57 -1.58 -2.92
N VAL A 91 -3.68 -0.53 -3.75
CA VAL A 91 -4.56 0.62 -3.47
C VAL A 91 -6.01 0.17 -3.30
N HIS A 92 -6.51 -0.66 -4.22
CA HIS A 92 -7.86 -1.20 -4.14
C HIS A 92 -8.08 -2.05 -2.88
N ALA A 93 -7.10 -2.87 -2.50
CA ALA A 93 -7.17 -3.66 -1.27
C ALA A 93 -7.22 -2.78 -0.01
N PHE A 94 -6.41 -1.71 0.05
CA PHE A 94 -6.43 -0.76 1.15
C PHE A 94 -7.79 -0.04 1.27
N LEU A 95 -8.32 0.46 0.16
CA LEU A 95 -9.64 1.13 0.14
C LEU A 95 -10.76 0.17 0.58
N LYS A 96 -10.74 -1.09 0.12
CA LYS A 96 -11.70 -2.12 0.58
C LYS A 96 -11.56 -2.45 2.06
N LYS A 97 -10.36 -2.39 2.62
CA LYS A 97 -10.12 -2.59 4.07
C LYS A 97 -10.53 -1.37 4.91
N GLY A 98 -11.06 -0.31 4.30
CA GLY A 98 -11.55 0.88 5.00
C GLY A 98 -10.47 1.93 5.25
N SER A 99 -9.37 1.91 4.48
CA SER A 99 -8.42 3.03 4.50
C SER A 99 -9.11 4.32 4.10
N ASP A 100 -8.84 5.38 4.85
CA ASP A 100 -9.34 6.72 4.56
C ASP A 100 -8.75 7.21 3.22
N PRO A 101 -9.57 7.48 2.19
CA PRO A 101 -9.09 7.98 0.90
C PRO A 101 -8.58 9.43 0.95
N ASP A 102 -9.00 10.23 1.94
CA ASP A 102 -8.59 11.63 2.14
C ASP A 102 -7.38 11.80 3.07
N SER A 103 -6.79 10.67 3.43
CA SER A 103 -5.50 10.55 4.06
C SER A 103 -4.47 11.52 3.48
N ARG A 104 -3.91 12.36 4.36
CA ARG A 104 -2.87 13.34 4.04
C ARG A 104 -1.48 12.84 4.46
N ASP A 105 -0.48 13.17 3.66
CA ASP A 105 0.93 13.03 4.04
C ASP A 105 1.45 14.25 4.82
N ALA A 106 2.76 14.26 5.08
CA ALA A 106 3.43 15.32 5.82
C ALA A 106 3.51 16.68 5.08
N ASN A 107 3.14 16.72 3.79
CA ASN A 107 3.05 17.93 2.98
C ASN A 107 1.58 18.32 2.73
N GLY A 108 0.64 17.71 3.46
CA GLY A 108 -0.80 17.89 3.29
C GLY A 108 -1.36 17.25 2.00
N GLY A 109 -0.54 16.56 1.22
CA GLY A 109 -0.94 15.93 -0.04
C GLY A 109 -1.80 14.70 0.21
N THR A 110 -2.98 14.66 -0.42
CA THR A 110 -3.88 13.50 -0.36
C THR A 110 -3.51 12.41 -1.36
N ALA A 111 -4.09 11.23 -1.21
CA ALA A 111 -4.00 10.14 -2.18
C ALA A 111 -4.28 10.60 -3.64
N LEU A 112 -5.25 11.50 -3.82
CA LEU A 112 -5.58 12.08 -5.13
C LEU A 112 -4.48 12.99 -5.69
N HIS A 113 -3.78 13.79 -4.87
CA HIS A 113 -2.64 14.59 -5.32
C HIS A 113 -1.52 13.70 -5.88
N TRP A 114 -1.26 12.56 -5.22
CA TRP A 114 -0.26 11.61 -5.68
C TRP A 114 -0.68 10.89 -6.96
N ALA A 115 -1.96 10.52 -7.09
CA ALA A 115 -2.52 9.97 -8.32
C ALA A 115 -2.41 10.99 -9.48
N ALA A 116 -2.75 12.25 -9.21
CA ALA A 116 -2.58 13.41 -10.09
C ALA A 116 -1.15 13.59 -10.57
N SER A 117 -0.20 13.65 -9.63
CA SER A 117 1.22 13.83 -9.96
C SER A 117 1.77 12.69 -10.81
N ARG A 118 1.25 11.47 -10.66
CA ARG A 118 1.68 10.30 -11.43
C ARG A 118 0.95 10.13 -12.76
N GLY A 119 -0.19 10.77 -12.95
CA GLY A 119 -1.03 10.55 -14.13
C GLY A 119 -1.75 9.19 -14.11
N ASN A 120 -1.94 8.59 -12.92
CA ASN A 120 -2.55 7.27 -12.79
C ASN A 120 -4.08 7.37 -12.73
N ALA A 121 -4.72 7.46 -13.91
CA ALA A 121 -6.18 7.54 -14.07
C ALA A 121 -6.95 6.41 -13.37
N GLY A 122 -6.44 5.17 -13.42
CA GLY A 122 -7.09 4.04 -12.76
C GLY A 122 -7.14 4.18 -11.24
N ILE A 123 -6.04 4.65 -10.64
CA ILE A 123 -5.97 4.88 -9.19
C ILE A 123 -6.82 6.08 -8.79
N ALA A 124 -6.79 7.16 -9.57
CA ALA A 124 -7.64 8.32 -9.32
C ALA A 124 -9.12 7.94 -9.32
N ARG A 125 -9.57 7.14 -10.29
CA ARG A 125 -10.96 6.66 -10.32
C ARG A 125 -11.31 5.80 -9.10
N MET A 126 -10.43 4.87 -8.71
CA MET A 126 -10.64 4.07 -7.50
C MET A 126 -10.76 4.91 -6.22
N LEU A 127 -9.97 5.98 -6.11
CA LEU A 127 -10.03 6.88 -4.97
C LEU A 127 -11.33 7.69 -4.96
N LEU A 128 -11.75 8.22 -6.11
CA LEU A 128 -13.02 8.93 -6.26
C LEU A 128 -14.21 8.02 -5.95
N ASP A 129 -14.19 6.78 -6.44
CA ASP A 129 -15.21 5.76 -6.16
C ASP A 129 -15.26 5.39 -4.66
N ALA A 130 -14.13 5.50 -3.96
CA ALA A 130 -14.04 5.33 -2.52
C ALA A 130 -14.48 6.57 -1.71
N GLY A 131 -14.83 7.67 -2.39
CA GLY A 131 -15.31 8.90 -1.78
C GLY A 131 -14.23 9.92 -1.43
N ALA A 132 -13.04 9.83 -2.07
CA ALA A 132 -12.01 10.86 -1.93
C ALA A 132 -12.52 12.24 -2.38
N ASP A 133 -12.19 13.29 -1.63
CA ASP A 133 -12.51 14.68 -1.94
C ASP A 133 -11.60 15.22 -3.07
N PRO A 134 -12.13 15.46 -4.28
CA PRO A 134 -11.35 16.02 -5.38
C PRO A 134 -10.97 17.49 -5.17
N ALA A 135 -11.62 18.19 -4.23
CA ALA A 135 -11.36 19.60 -3.90
C ALA A 135 -10.40 19.77 -2.73
N ALA A 136 -9.89 18.68 -2.14
CA ALA A 136 -8.92 18.75 -1.06
C ALA A 136 -7.66 19.50 -1.50
N THR A 137 -7.11 20.36 -0.64
CA THR A 137 -5.90 21.12 -0.96
C THR A 137 -4.65 20.60 -0.23
N ASP A 138 -3.49 20.61 -0.88
CA ASP A 138 -2.20 20.40 -0.21
C ASP A 138 -1.77 21.63 0.63
N GLU A 139 -0.61 21.57 1.30
CA GLU A 139 -0.06 22.70 2.07
C GLU A 139 0.31 23.91 1.20
N GLU A 140 0.50 23.71 -0.10
CA GLU A 140 0.74 24.79 -1.07
C GLU A 140 -0.57 25.40 -1.59
N GLY A 141 -1.73 24.87 -1.16
CA GLY A 141 -3.06 25.31 -1.58
C GLY A 141 -3.48 24.80 -2.96
N ASN A 142 -2.78 23.81 -3.52
CA ASN A 142 -3.15 23.20 -4.79
C ASN A 142 -4.18 22.12 -4.57
N THR A 143 -5.11 21.95 -5.52
CA THR A 143 -5.99 20.79 -5.62
C THR A 143 -5.35 19.66 -6.44
N PRO A 144 -5.86 18.41 -6.38
CA PRO A 144 -5.47 17.34 -7.29
C PRO A 144 -5.59 17.75 -8.76
N LEU A 145 -6.60 18.57 -9.10
CA LEU A 145 -6.77 19.12 -10.44
C LEU A 145 -5.61 20.06 -10.81
N ASP A 146 -5.26 21.01 -9.93
CA ASP A 146 -4.12 21.92 -10.16
C ASP A 146 -2.81 21.14 -10.36
N VAL A 147 -2.60 20.07 -9.59
CA VAL A 147 -1.43 19.20 -9.75
C VAL A 147 -1.46 18.47 -11.10
N ALA A 148 -2.62 17.97 -11.52
CA ALA A 148 -2.78 17.31 -12.81
C ALA A 148 -2.52 18.28 -13.97
N GLU A 149 -3.03 19.51 -13.90
CA GLU A 149 -2.81 20.57 -14.90
C GLU A 149 -1.33 20.97 -14.96
N LYS A 150 -0.70 21.27 -13.83
CA LYS A 150 0.74 21.62 -13.74
C LYS A 150 1.63 20.53 -14.31
N LYS A 151 1.22 19.26 -14.20
CA LYS A 151 1.95 18.08 -14.72
C LYS A 151 1.52 17.68 -16.14
N GLY A 152 0.58 18.38 -16.75
CA GLY A 152 0.09 18.12 -18.11
C GLY A 152 -0.66 16.79 -18.26
N LYS A 153 -1.39 16.35 -17.22
CA LYS A 153 -2.09 15.05 -17.20
C LYS A 153 -3.52 15.20 -17.74
N ALA A 154 -3.68 15.42 -19.04
CA ALA A 154 -4.97 15.67 -19.68
C ALA A 154 -6.08 14.67 -19.28
N LYS A 155 -5.78 13.36 -19.25
CA LYS A 155 -6.76 12.34 -18.82
C LYS A 155 -7.26 12.53 -17.37
N LEU A 156 -6.41 13.02 -16.47
CA LEU A 156 -6.80 13.29 -15.10
C LEU A 156 -7.54 14.62 -14.95
N VAL A 157 -7.19 15.62 -15.76
CA VAL A 157 -7.95 16.87 -15.85
C VAL A 157 -9.40 16.57 -16.25
N ASP A 158 -9.60 15.75 -17.28
CA ASP A 158 -10.94 15.32 -17.67
C ASP A 158 -11.66 14.61 -16.51
N ILE A 159 -11.02 13.61 -15.89
CA ILE A 159 -11.59 12.86 -14.75
C ILE A 159 -11.99 13.76 -13.58
N PHE A 160 -11.13 14.72 -13.21
CA PHE A 160 -11.38 15.63 -12.09
C PHE A 160 -12.37 16.74 -12.44
N SER A 161 -12.54 17.07 -13.72
CA SER A 161 -13.57 18.00 -14.18
C SER A 161 -14.97 17.38 -14.26
N GLU A 162 -15.06 16.05 -14.26
CA GLU A 162 -16.31 15.28 -14.34
C GLU A 162 -16.96 15.01 -12.98
N VAL A 163 -16.26 15.23 -11.86
CA VAL A 163 -16.70 14.87 -10.49
C VAL A 163 -17.22 16.05 -9.69
#